data_AF-A0A9D5GS36-F1
#
_entry.id   AF-A0A9D5GS36-F1
#
_cell.length_a   1.000
_cell.length_b   1.000
_cell.length_c   1.000
_cell.angle_alpha   90.00
_cell.angle_beta   90.00
_cell.angle_gamma   90.00
#
_symmetry.space_group_name_H-M   'P 1'
#
loop_
_entity.id
_entity.type
_entity.pdbx_description
1 polymer ?
#
loop_
_entity_poly.entity_id
_entity_poly.type
_entity_poly.pdbx_seq_one_letter_code
_entity_poly.pdbx_strand_id
1 'polypeptide(L)'
;MGRFFQVTETTDLKKYFLDIDKLERFPLTFIIKTEEDVNELRDQMEKKAKETFHIESIVKKYMDCIEEVINIPILKDHLTKSEQKGNLREVLNEILIQSKVEFNYDED
;
A
#
# COMPACT_ATOMS: atom_id res chain seq x y z
N MET A 1 -1.07 15.12 -7.56
CA MET A 1 -1.48 13.79 -8.06
C MET A 1 -1.71 12.92 -6.83
N GLY A 2 -2.87 12.30 -6.69
CA GLY A 2 -3.17 11.47 -5.51
C GLY A 2 -2.51 10.09 -5.64
N ARG A 3 -1.82 9.64 -4.59
CA ARG A 3 -1.33 8.26 -4.46
C ARG A 3 -2.35 7.47 -3.64
N PHE A 4 -2.65 6.24 -4.05
CA PHE A 4 -3.53 5.35 -3.31
C PHE A 4 -2.70 4.36 -2.53
N PHE A 5 -2.92 4.32 -1.22
CA PHE A 5 -2.27 3.38 -0.33
C PHE A 5 -3.25 2.28 0.05
N GLN A 6 -2.81 1.03 -0.08
CA GLN A 6 -3.58 -0.13 0.33
C GLN A 6 -2.83 -0.87 1.43
N VAL A 7 -3.45 -1.00 2.60
CA VAL A 7 -2.83 -1.65 3.75
C VAL A 7 -3.38 -3.07 3.90
N THR A 8 -2.50 -4.06 3.98
CA THR A 8 -2.87 -5.48 4.12
C THR A 8 -1.88 -6.24 5.01
N GLU A 9 -2.34 -7.34 5.62
CA GLU A 9 -1.49 -8.29 6.35
C GLU A 9 -1.09 -9.48 5.49
N THR A 10 -1.76 -9.66 4.35
CA THR A 10 -1.58 -10.82 3.49
C THR A 10 -1.18 -10.37 2.08
N THR A 11 -0.36 -11.19 1.43
CA THR A 11 -0.09 -11.10 -0.01
C THR A 11 -1.26 -11.62 -0.85
N ASP A 12 -2.35 -12.09 -0.21
CA ASP A 12 -3.57 -12.49 -0.89
C ASP A 12 -4.39 -11.26 -1.29
N LEU A 13 -4.09 -10.76 -2.48
CA LEU A 13 -4.69 -9.54 -3.02
C LEU A 13 -5.95 -9.80 -3.85
N LYS A 14 -6.58 -10.98 -3.66
CA LYS A 14 -7.79 -11.39 -4.38
C LYS A 14 -8.93 -10.39 -4.34
N LYS A 15 -9.05 -9.67 -3.23
CA LYS A 15 -10.09 -8.64 -3.05
C LYS A 15 -9.81 -7.38 -3.86
N TYR A 16 -8.54 -7.07 -4.15
CA TYR A 16 -8.12 -5.87 -4.87
C TYR A 16 -8.06 -6.10 -6.38
N PHE A 17 -7.97 -7.38 -6.81
CA PHE A 17 -8.01 -7.79 -8.21
C PHE A 17 -9.28 -7.36 -8.95
N LEU A 18 -10.45 -7.37 -8.28
CA LEU A 18 -11.72 -6.95 -8.88
C LEU A 18 -11.84 -5.44 -9.08
N ASP A 19 -11.10 -4.67 -8.29
CA ASP A 19 -11.05 -3.22 -8.44
C ASP A 19 -10.01 -2.78 -9.46
N ILE A 20 -9.06 -3.62 -9.86
CA ILE A 20 -8.00 -3.23 -10.79
C ILE A 20 -8.49 -2.97 -12.21
N ASP A 21 -9.59 -3.61 -12.64
CA ASP A 21 -10.32 -3.24 -13.86
C ASP A 21 -10.91 -1.81 -13.77
N LYS A 22 -11.22 -1.32 -12.55
CA LYS A 22 -11.65 0.06 -12.29
C LYS A 22 -10.50 1.03 -12.05
N LEU A 23 -9.33 0.53 -11.66
CA LEU A 23 -8.14 1.31 -11.28
C LEU A 23 -7.18 1.53 -12.44
N GLU A 24 -7.59 1.28 -13.71
CA GLU A 24 -6.81 1.48 -14.96
C GLU A 24 -6.13 2.86 -15.11
N ARG A 25 -6.29 3.79 -14.17
CA ARG A 25 -5.76 5.17 -14.21
C ARG A 25 -4.89 5.58 -13.03
N PHE A 26 -4.69 4.76 -11.99
CA PHE A 26 -3.98 5.21 -10.79
C PHE A 26 -2.91 4.23 -10.29
N PRO A 27 -1.70 4.73 -9.98
CA PRO A 27 -0.69 3.91 -9.34
C PRO A 27 -1.10 3.54 -7.91
N LEU A 28 -0.96 2.26 -7.57
CA LEU A 28 -1.25 1.71 -6.25
C LEU A 28 0.04 1.42 -5.49
N THR A 29 0.11 1.92 -4.26
CA THR A 29 1.16 1.56 -3.30
C THR A 29 0.59 0.58 -2.28
N PHE A 30 1.18 -0.61 -2.19
CA PHE A 30 0.79 -1.62 -1.21
C PHE A 30 1.66 -1.52 0.03
N ILE A 31 1.04 -1.45 1.20
CA ILE A 31 1.69 -1.55 2.50
C ILE A 31 1.35 -2.93 3.08
N ILE A 32 2.34 -3.81 3.12
CA ILE A 32 2.19 -5.17 3.66
C ILE A 32 2.82 -5.23 5.05
N LYS A 33 2.00 -5.61 6.03
CA LYS A 33 2.42 -5.77 7.43
C LYS A 33 3.25 -7.05 7.64
N THR A 34 4.40 -7.12 6.98
CA THR A 34 5.37 -8.23 7.04
C THR A 34 6.81 -7.69 7.13
N GLU A 35 7.73 -8.54 7.57
CA GLU A 35 9.17 -8.27 7.58
C GLU A 35 9.91 -8.94 6.41
N GLU A 36 9.20 -9.67 5.54
CA GLU A 36 9.72 -10.28 4.31
C GLU A 36 10.28 -9.24 3.34
N ASP A 37 11.22 -9.65 2.49
CA ASP A 37 11.82 -8.77 1.49
C ASP A 37 10.83 -8.34 0.41
N VAL A 38 10.98 -7.11 -0.08
CA VAL A 38 10.06 -6.57 -1.10
C VAL A 38 10.08 -7.39 -2.39
N ASN A 39 11.22 -7.94 -2.81
CA ASN A 39 11.29 -8.76 -4.02
C ASN A 39 10.52 -10.06 -3.82
N GLU A 40 10.68 -10.71 -2.67
CA GLU A 40 9.92 -11.92 -2.33
C GLU A 40 8.41 -11.65 -2.32
N LEU A 41 8.00 -10.50 -1.76
CA LEU A 41 6.59 -10.09 -1.77
C LEU A 41 6.06 -9.86 -3.19
N ARG A 42 6.85 -9.23 -4.07
CA ARG A 42 6.47 -9.04 -5.48
C ARG A 42 6.35 -10.36 -6.22
N ASP A 43 7.27 -11.29 -6.01
CA ASP A 43 7.23 -12.63 -6.62
C ASP A 43 6.00 -13.42 -6.14
N GLN A 44 5.68 -13.35 -4.84
CA GLN A 44 4.48 -13.95 -4.28
C GLN A 44 3.20 -13.35 -4.89
N MET A 45 3.13 -12.02 -5.04
CA MET A 45 2.00 -11.35 -5.68
C MET A 45 1.81 -11.78 -7.13
N GLU A 46 2.90 -11.83 -7.90
CA GLU A 46 2.87 -12.24 -9.30
C GLU A 46 2.39 -13.68 -9.44
N LYS A 47 2.92 -14.58 -8.60
CA LYS A 47 2.50 -15.99 -8.57
C LYS A 47 1.00 -16.12 -8.27
N LYS A 48 0.50 -15.41 -7.25
CA LYS A 48 -0.93 -15.40 -6.91
C LYS A 48 -1.81 -14.81 -8.01
N ALA A 49 -1.32 -13.78 -8.71
CA ALA A 49 -2.02 -13.22 -9.86
C ALA A 49 -2.11 -14.24 -11.01
N LYS A 50 -1.03 -14.96 -11.32
CA LYS A 50 -1.02 -16.04 -12.32
C LYS A 50 -2.00 -17.16 -11.97
N GLU A 51 -2.03 -17.59 -10.72
CA GLU A 51 -2.97 -18.60 -10.22
C GLU A 51 -4.44 -18.14 -10.27
N THR A 52 -4.70 -16.83 -10.22
CA THR A 52 -6.07 -16.29 -10.20
C THR A 52 -6.60 -16.00 -11.60
N PHE A 53 -5.87 -15.23 -12.41
CA PHE A 53 -6.41 -14.68 -13.66
C PHE A 53 -6.29 -15.62 -14.86
N HIS A 54 -5.39 -16.61 -14.85
CA HIS A 54 -5.09 -17.54 -15.95
C HIS A 54 -4.74 -16.89 -17.32
N ILE A 55 -4.91 -15.57 -17.45
CA ILE A 55 -4.69 -14.75 -18.63
C ILE A 55 -3.50 -13.85 -18.36
N GLU A 56 -2.43 -14.04 -19.11
CA GLU A 56 -1.15 -13.35 -18.92
C GLU A 56 -1.25 -11.83 -19.07
N SER A 57 -2.09 -11.34 -19.98
CA SER A 57 -2.27 -9.89 -20.18
C SER A 57 -2.90 -9.19 -18.97
N ILE A 58 -3.77 -9.89 -18.22
CA ILE A 58 -4.38 -9.34 -17.00
C ILE A 58 -3.37 -9.35 -15.86
N VAL A 59 -2.59 -10.43 -15.72
CA VAL A 59 -1.48 -10.50 -14.74
C VAL A 59 -0.48 -9.37 -14.97
N LYS A 60 -0.11 -9.12 -16.22
CA LYS A 60 0.81 -8.03 -16.56
C LYS A 60 0.23 -6.66 -16.18
N LYS A 61 -1.01 -6.37 -16.58
CA LYS A 61 -1.70 -5.12 -16.20
C LYS A 61 -1.74 -4.94 -14.68
N TYR A 62 -2.06 -6.02 -13.96
CA TYR A 62 -2.06 -6.02 -12.49
C TYR A 62 -0.70 -5.63 -11.91
N MET A 63 0.38 -6.28 -12.35
CA MET A 63 1.73 -6.00 -11.87
C MET A 63 2.20 -4.59 -12.26
N ASP A 64 1.77 -4.08 -13.42
CA ASP A 64 2.08 -2.73 -13.90
C ASP A 64 1.37 -1.63 -13.08
N CYS A 65 0.20 -1.92 -12.49
CA CYS A 65 -0.51 -0.99 -11.60
C CYS A 65 0.15 -0.84 -10.22
N ILE A 66 0.99 -1.81 -9.80
CA ILE A 66 1.70 -1.76 -8.52
C ILE A 66 2.93 -0.86 -8.67
N GLU A 67 2.80 0.39 -8.25
CA GLU A 67 3.89 1.37 -8.26
C GLU A 67 4.94 1.03 -7.21
N GLU A 68 4.51 0.71 -6.00
CA GLU A 68 5.41 0.55 -4.86
C GLU A 68 4.86 -0.48 -3.87
N VAL A 69 5.76 -1.25 -3.26
CA VAL A 69 5.45 -2.18 -2.17
C VAL A 69 6.32 -1.81 -0.98
N ILE A 70 5.67 -1.55 0.15
CA ILE A 70 6.28 -1.11 1.39
C ILE A 70 6.01 -2.18 2.45
N ASN A 71 7.07 -2.68 3.08
CA ASN A 71 6.99 -3.61 4.21
C ASN A 71 7.26 -2.89 5.54
N ILE A 72 7.21 -3.61 6.66
CA ILE A 72 7.44 -3.05 8.00
C ILE A 72 8.85 -2.43 8.14
N PRO A 73 9.94 -3.10 7.73
CA PRO A 73 11.28 -2.51 7.75
C PRO A 73 11.37 -1.16 7.04
N ILE A 74 10.79 -1.03 5.84
CA ILE A 74 10.79 0.23 5.08
C ILE A 74 9.97 1.32 5.80
N LEU A 75 8.82 0.99 6.37
CA LEU A 75 8.04 1.94 7.17
C LEU A 75 8.84 2.46 8.38
N LYS A 76 9.52 1.56 9.10
CA LYS A 76 10.35 1.93 10.26
C LYS A 76 11.49 2.85 9.83
N ASP A 77 12.13 2.56 8.69
CA ASP A 77 13.18 3.41 8.13
C ASP A 77 12.65 4.80 7.74
N HIS A 78 11.49 4.88 7.08
CA HIS A 78 10.84 6.16 6.77
C HIS A 78 10.49 6.96 8.02
N LEU A 79 9.95 6.31 9.05
CA LEU A 79 9.65 6.95 10.32
C LEU A 79 10.92 7.50 10.99
N THR A 80 11.98 6.69 11.04
CA THR A 80 13.28 7.08 11.60
C THR A 80 13.88 8.27 10.85
N LYS A 81 13.82 8.26 9.51
CA LYS A 81 14.27 9.38 8.67
C LYS A 81 13.45 10.65 8.90
N SER A 82 12.15 10.51 9.15
CA SER A 82 11.27 11.64 9.47
C SER A 82 11.59 12.24 10.85
N GLU A 83 11.83 11.37 11.84
CA GLU A 83 12.26 11.77 13.18
C GLU A 83 13.60 12.52 13.14
N GLN A 84 14.59 12.02 12.41
CA GLN A 84 15.90 12.67 12.25
C GLN A 84 15.81 14.07 11.62
N LYS A 85 14.76 14.34 10.83
CA LYS A 85 14.49 15.65 10.23
C LYS A 85 13.74 16.61 11.16
N GLY A 86 13.33 16.15 12.35
CA GLY A 86 12.53 16.93 13.29
C GLY A 86 11.03 16.95 12.96
N ASN A 87 10.57 16.12 12.02
CA ASN A 87 9.20 16.16 11.49
C ASN A 87 8.23 15.27 12.28
N LEU A 88 8.67 14.60 13.35
CA LEU A 88 7.83 13.66 14.11
C LEU A 88 6.56 14.33 14.65
N ARG A 89 6.66 15.58 15.09
CA ARG A 89 5.50 16.33 15.60
C ARG A 89 4.47 16.60 14.51
N GLU A 90 4.90 16.91 13.29
CA GLU A 90 4.01 17.12 12.15
C GLU A 90 3.31 15.83 11.77
N VAL A 91 4.03 14.71 11.71
CA VAL A 91 3.46 13.38 11.45
C VAL A 91 2.39 13.03 12.48
N LEU A 92 2.66 13.22 13.77
CA LEU A 92 1.70 12.97 14.83
C LEU A 92 0.47 13.88 14.72
N ASN A 93 0.68 15.15 14.40
CA ASN A 93 -0.42 16.10 14.21
C ASN A 93 -1.31 15.70 13.03
N GLU A 94 -0.72 15.28 11.91
CA GLU A 94 -1.46 14.75 10.77
C GLU A 94 -2.26 13.50 11.15
N ILE A 95 -1.67 12.55 11.89
CA ILE A 95 -2.40 11.37 12.38
C ILE A 95 -3.61 11.79 13.21
N LEU A 96 -3.45 12.75 14.13
CA LEU A 96 -4.55 13.25 14.95
C LEU A 96 -5.66 13.89 14.10
N ILE A 97 -5.31 14.73 13.12
CA ILE A 97 -6.28 15.36 12.21
C ILE A 97 -7.04 14.28 11.43
N GLN A 98 -6.33 13.32 10.83
CA GLN A 98 -6.95 12.25 10.05
C GLN A 98 -7.83 11.35 10.92
N SER A 99 -7.41 11.03 12.15
CA SER A 99 -8.26 10.29 13.10
C SER A 99 -9.52 11.07 13.46
N LYS A 100 -9.43 12.37 13.74
CA LYS A 100 -10.62 13.19 14.02
C LYS A 100 -11.61 13.16 12.84
N VAL A 101 -11.11 13.29 11.61
CA VAL A 101 -11.93 13.21 10.40
C VAL A 101 -12.58 11.83 10.25
N GLU A 102 -11.81 10.74 10.44
CA GLU A 102 -12.31 9.36 10.31
C GLU A 102 -13.42 9.03 11.34
N PHE A 103 -13.27 9.54 12.56
CA PHE A 103 -14.24 9.34 13.64
C PHE A 103 -15.33 10.42 13.72
N ASN A 104 -15.38 11.36 12.77
CA ASN A 104 -16.28 12.51 12.76
C ASN A 104 -16.31 13.27 14.11
N TYR A 105 -15.14 13.47 14.70
CA TYR A 105 -14.98 14.43 15.81
C TYR A 105 -14.98 15.84 15.21
N ASP A 106 -16.17 16.35 14.90
CA ASP A 106 -16.38 17.79 14.82
C ASP A 106 -16.26 18.34 16.26
N GLU A 107 -15.34 19.28 16.47
CA GLU A 107 -15.27 20.04 17.72
C GLU A 107 -16.54 20.91 17.81
N ASP A 108 -17.45 20.56 18.71
CA ASP A 108 -18.38 21.54 19.31
C ASP A 108 -17.60 22.66 20.01
#